data_AF-A0A6N7X9J0-F1
#
_entry.id   AF-A0A6N7X9J0-F1
#
_cell.length_a   1.000
_cell.length_b   1.000
_cell.length_c   1.000
_cell.angle_alpha   90.00
_cell.angle_beta   90.00
_cell.angle_gamma   90.00
#
_symmetry.space_group_name_H-M   'P 1'
#
loop_
_entity.id
_entity.type
_entity.pdbx_description
1 polymer ?
#
loop_
_entity_poly.entity_id
_entity_poly.type
_entity_poly.pdbx_seq_one_letter_code
_entity_poly.pdbx_strand_id
1 'polypeptide(L)'
;MANTGTKLRLAFDQPQKIESTLIKRYADISALVQFMTFRKNVWFGSIKLLKNESLDGETIPVTVANCYWKDEFQHEPVRDNVRRIRFDSLGAEVLAKLYNLIEKRNSKDEPFSVGFIPQSSKDTCCVSRQQLKDVCTALEVEKSAQDIEPANSGPLKELKQSIKKLIKESRVENFPSQTGSTPINGNISHWNGPAAELDYSLYKQREDSIKPLLKDLGIEQLTEDDIQGVIRMRNDFAHTGTTSSNDLTAEKVIVLMGIIYSSILSRCGCSDEEISGFIEIGLLTTQLTIRDPRQKLEPHDSERSPVCTPRRSAR
;
A
#
# COMPACT_ATOMS: atom_id res chain seq x y z
N MET A 1 1.90 -25.33 28.01
CA MET A 1 1.68 -24.30 26.97
C MET A 1 2.92 -24.23 26.09
N ALA A 2 2.93 -24.95 24.96
CA ALA A 2 4.11 -25.05 24.11
C ALA A 2 4.29 -23.76 23.29
N ASN A 3 5.24 -22.93 23.71
CA ASN A 3 5.70 -21.76 22.99
C ASN A 3 6.55 -22.22 21.79
N THR A 4 5.91 -22.79 20.76
CA THR A 4 6.56 -22.99 19.47
C THR A 4 6.75 -21.59 18.88
N GLY A 5 7.96 -21.17 18.50
CA GLY A 5 8.25 -19.86 17.92
C GLY A 5 7.54 -19.51 16.58
N THR A 6 6.42 -20.17 16.29
CA THR A 6 5.48 -19.91 15.21
C THR A 6 4.67 -18.64 15.53
N LYS A 7 4.95 -17.54 14.83
CA LYS A 7 4.26 -16.24 15.02
C LYS A 7 2.92 -16.13 14.29
N LEU A 8 2.66 -17.02 13.32
CA LEU A 8 1.43 -17.05 12.52
C LEU A 8 1.19 -18.47 12.00
N ARG A 9 -0.04 -18.98 12.12
CA ARG A 9 -0.45 -20.30 11.62
C ARG A 9 -1.72 -20.16 10.80
N LEU A 10 -1.71 -20.68 9.57
CA LEU A 10 -2.90 -20.89 8.77
C LEU A 10 -3.39 -22.32 8.99
N ALA A 11 -4.62 -22.47 9.48
CA ALA A 11 -5.29 -23.76 9.64
C ALA A 11 -6.39 -23.88 8.58
N PHE A 12 -6.55 -25.09 8.04
CA PHE A 12 -7.55 -25.39 7.02
C PHE A 12 -8.38 -26.58 7.49
N ASP A 13 -9.70 -26.47 7.35
CA ASP A 13 -10.62 -27.55 7.72
C ASP A 13 -10.51 -28.75 6.77
N GLN A 14 -10.02 -28.51 5.56
CA GLN A 14 -9.85 -29.52 4.52
C GLN A 14 -8.41 -29.55 4.00
N PRO A 15 -7.90 -30.72 3.59
CA PRO A 15 -6.59 -30.83 2.94
C PRO A 15 -6.48 -29.90 1.74
N GLN A 16 -5.35 -29.18 1.65
CA GLN A 16 -5.10 -28.22 0.57
C GLN A 16 -4.12 -28.79 -0.46
N LYS A 17 -4.28 -28.41 -1.73
CA LYS A 17 -3.27 -28.70 -2.77
C LYS A 17 -2.06 -27.81 -2.57
N ILE A 18 -0.88 -28.39 -2.41
CA ILE A 18 0.36 -27.66 -2.10
C ILE A 18 0.67 -26.63 -3.19
N GLU A 19 0.67 -27.03 -4.46
CA GLU A 19 1.14 -26.21 -5.58
C GLU A 19 0.44 -24.85 -5.69
N SER A 20 -0.90 -24.84 -5.73
CA SER A 20 -1.67 -23.61 -5.88
C SER A 20 -1.89 -22.87 -4.56
N THR A 21 -2.11 -23.60 -3.47
CA THR A 21 -2.49 -22.99 -2.19
C THR A 21 -1.29 -22.36 -1.51
N LEU A 22 -0.13 -23.01 -1.52
CA LEU A 22 1.05 -22.49 -0.83
C LEU A 22 1.50 -21.17 -1.44
N ILE A 23 1.62 -21.10 -2.77
CA ILE A 23 2.04 -19.87 -3.48
C ILE A 23 1.05 -18.74 -3.23
N LYS A 24 -0.25 -19.02 -3.36
CA LYS A 24 -1.29 -18.01 -3.11
C LYS A 24 -1.22 -17.49 -1.67
N ARG A 25 -1.22 -18.39 -0.69
CA ARG A 25 -1.23 -18.02 0.73
C ARG A 25 0.07 -17.34 1.15
N TYR A 26 1.21 -17.74 0.59
CA TYR A 26 2.46 -17.02 0.78
C TYR A 26 2.35 -15.57 0.28
N ALA A 27 1.83 -15.36 -0.93
CA ALA A 27 1.63 -14.02 -1.47
C ALA A 27 0.65 -13.18 -0.63
N ASP A 28 -0.45 -13.78 -0.17
CA ASP A 28 -1.47 -13.10 0.65
C ASP A 28 -0.89 -12.66 2.01
N ILE A 29 -0.17 -13.58 2.69
CA ILE A 29 0.46 -13.28 3.97
C ILE A 29 1.62 -12.30 3.80
N SER A 30 2.37 -12.39 2.69
CA SER A 30 3.41 -11.40 2.38
C SER A 30 2.78 -10.02 2.23
N ALA A 31 1.72 -9.87 1.42
CA ALA A 31 1.04 -8.58 1.26
C ALA A 31 0.48 -8.04 2.58
N LEU A 32 -0.05 -8.90 3.45
CA LEU A 32 -0.52 -8.52 4.79
C LEU A 32 0.62 -7.96 5.64
N VAL A 33 1.74 -8.67 5.72
CA VAL A 33 2.90 -8.24 6.50
C VAL A 33 3.52 -6.98 5.88
N GLN A 34 3.57 -6.87 4.55
CA GLN A 34 4.05 -5.67 3.86
C GLN A 34 3.22 -4.44 4.23
N PHE A 35 1.90 -4.58 4.27
CA PHE A 35 0.98 -3.54 4.71
C PHE A 35 1.19 -3.19 6.20
N MET A 36 1.21 -4.18 7.08
CA MET A 36 1.37 -3.95 8.53
C MET A 36 2.72 -3.34 8.91
N THR A 37 3.74 -3.54 8.07
CA THR A 37 5.11 -3.02 8.28
C THR A 37 5.45 -1.82 7.42
N PHE A 38 4.55 -1.43 6.51
CA PHE A 38 4.76 -0.41 5.50
C PHE A 38 6.08 -0.58 4.71
N ARG A 39 6.38 -1.83 4.34
CA ARG A 39 7.59 -2.22 3.60
C ARG A 39 7.33 -3.38 2.66
N LYS A 40 7.87 -3.33 1.42
CA LYS A 40 7.80 -4.50 0.52
C LYS A 40 8.83 -5.59 0.86
N ASN A 41 9.99 -5.23 1.43
CA ASN A 41 11.06 -6.16 1.77
C ASN A 41 10.79 -6.98 3.06
N VAL A 42 9.72 -7.78 3.04
CA VAL A 42 9.40 -8.72 4.12
C VAL A 42 9.87 -10.12 3.75
N TRP A 43 10.37 -10.87 4.73
CA TRP A 43 10.73 -12.27 4.54
C TRP A 43 10.39 -13.08 5.80
N PHE A 44 10.25 -14.39 5.62
CA PHE A 44 9.92 -15.32 6.70
C PHE A 44 11.13 -16.19 7.00
N GLY A 45 11.60 -16.14 8.25
CA GLY A 45 12.79 -16.90 8.66
C GLY A 45 12.60 -18.42 8.60
N SER A 46 11.37 -18.92 8.72
CA SER A 46 11.03 -20.33 8.55
C SER A 46 9.58 -20.48 8.13
N ILE A 47 9.34 -21.31 7.12
CA ILE A 47 8.02 -21.68 6.63
C ILE A 47 7.91 -23.20 6.78
N LYS A 48 6.84 -23.66 7.44
CA LYS A 48 6.64 -25.08 7.75
C LYS A 48 5.28 -25.53 7.27
N LEU A 49 5.23 -26.69 6.62
CA LEU A 49 3.99 -27.40 6.37
C LEU A 49 3.69 -28.27 7.58
N LEU A 50 2.45 -28.16 8.07
CA LEU A 50 1.98 -28.89 9.23
C LEU A 50 0.89 -29.88 8.80
N LYS A 51 0.88 -31.05 9.42
CA LYS A 51 -0.21 -32.03 9.32
C LYS A 51 -0.72 -32.31 10.73
N ASN A 52 -2.04 -32.44 10.88
CA ASN A 52 -2.62 -32.89 12.13
C ASN A 52 -2.45 -34.41 12.23
N GLU A 53 -1.86 -34.88 13.33
CA GLU A 53 -1.72 -36.30 13.67
C GLU A 53 -2.36 -36.58 15.04
N SER A 54 -2.84 -37.81 15.23
CA SER A 54 -3.38 -38.25 16.52
C SER A 54 -2.29 -38.93 17.33
N LEU A 55 -1.99 -38.39 18.50
CA LEU A 55 -1.06 -38.96 19.47
C LEU A 55 -1.79 -39.09 20.80
N ASP A 56 -1.89 -40.30 21.35
CA ASP A 56 -2.57 -40.60 22.62
C ASP A 56 -4.02 -40.04 22.72
N GLY A 57 -4.74 -39.99 21.60
CA GLY A 57 -6.10 -39.47 21.52
C GLY A 57 -6.21 -37.95 21.37
N GLU A 58 -5.10 -37.22 21.44
CA GLU A 58 -5.05 -35.78 21.13
C GLU A 58 -4.64 -35.53 19.68
N THR A 59 -5.21 -34.50 19.06
CA THR A 59 -4.81 -34.07 17.70
C THR A 59 -3.75 -32.98 17.81
N ILE A 60 -2.52 -33.29 17.37
CA ILE A 60 -1.39 -32.38 17.42
C ILE A 60 -0.88 -32.03 16.01
N PRO A 61 -0.49 -30.77 15.76
CA PRO A 61 0.15 -30.39 14.50
C PRO A 61 1.62 -30.81 14.49
N VAL A 62 2.01 -31.68 13.57
CA VAL A 62 3.40 -32.08 13.34
C VAL A 62 3.96 -31.42 12.08
N THR A 63 5.25 -31.07 12.10
CA THR A 63 5.93 -30.53 10.90
C THR A 63 6.24 -31.65 9.93
N VAL A 64 5.72 -31.55 8.70
CA VAL A 64 5.96 -32.54 7.63
C VAL A 64 7.00 -32.08 6.62
N ALA A 65 7.17 -30.76 6.45
CA ALA A 65 8.18 -30.20 5.56
C ALA A 65 8.61 -28.79 6.00
N ASN A 66 9.86 -28.43 5.70
CA ASN A 66 10.33 -27.05 5.72
C ASN A 66 10.33 -26.52 4.29
N CYS A 67 9.71 -25.36 4.07
CA CYS A 67 9.67 -24.69 2.78
C CYS A 67 10.68 -23.56 2.75
N TYR A 68 11.35 -23.42 1.61
CA TYR A 68 12.28 -22.34 1.35
C TYR A 68 11.74 -21.51 0.19
N TRP A 69 11.68 -20.20 0.39
CA TRP A 69 11.30 -19.25 -0.64
C TRP A 69 12.54 -18.51 -1.10
N LYS A 70 12.80 -18.50 -2.41
CA LYS A 70 13.88 -17.71 -2.98
C LYS A 70 13.35 -16.30 -3.21
N ASP A 71 13.74 -15.39 -2.33
CA ASP A 71 13.36 -13.99 -2.45
C ASP A 71 14.34 -13.21 -3.35
N GLU A 72 13.86 -12.13 -3.96
CA GLU A 72 14.68 -11.27 -4.83
C GLU A 72 15.35 -10.12 -4.06
N PHE A 73 14.99 -9.93 -2.79
CA PHE A 73 15.43 -8.80 -1.99
C PHE A 73 16.70 -9.10 -1.20
N GLN A 74 17.60 -8.11 -1.11
CA GLN A 74 18.67 -8.14 -0.12
C GLN A 74 18.05 -8.06 1.28
N HIS A 75 18.40 -9.01 2.15
CA HIS A 75 17.98 -9.00 3.54
C HIS A 75 18.58 -7.79 4.25
N GLU A 76 17.75 -6.78 4.51
CA GLU A 76 18.15 -5.71 5.43
C GLU A 76 18.15 -6.25 6.86
N PRO A 77 19.08 -5.80 7.74
CA PRO A 77 19.03 -6.20 9.13
C PRO A 77 17.67 -5.85 9.74
N VAL A 78 17.11 -6.80 10.50
CA VAL A 78 15.82 -6.65 11.18
C VAL A 78 15.89 -5.39 12.04
N ARG A 79 15.19 -4.34 11.61
CA ARG A 79 14.96 -3.16 12.45
C ARG A 79 14.24 -3.59 13.72
N ASP A 80 14.57 -2.90 14.80
CA ASP A 80 14.08 -3.15 16.16
C ASP A 80 12.58 -3.46 16.21
N ASN A 81 12.19 -4.53 16.93
CA ASN A 81 10.83 -5.09 16.95
C ASN A 81 9.77 -4.15 17.54
N VAL A 82 10.16 -2.96 17.98
CA VAL A 82 9.37 -2.08 18.85
C VAL A 82 8.37 -1.22 18.07
N ARG A 83 8.50 -1.10 16.75
CA ARG A 83 7.76 -0.08 15.98
C ARG A 83 7.13 -0.58 14.67
N ARG A 84 6.19 -1.51 14.79
CA ARG A 84 5.37 -2.06 13.67
C ARG A 84 3.99 -2.41 14.20
N ILE A 85 2.97 -2.38 13.33
CA ILE A 85 1.66 -2.94 13.69
C ILE A 85 1.84 -4.43 13.95
N ARG A 86 1.37 -4.90 15.10
CA ARG A 86 1.39 -6.29 15.49
C ARG A 86 0.04 -6.94 15.22
N PHE A 87 0.00 -8.25 15.05
CA PHE A 87 -1.26 -8.97 14.83
C PHE A 87 -2.22 -8.83 16.02
N ASP A 88 -1.69 -8.77 17.23
CA ASP A 88 -2.48 -8.57 18.46
C ASP A 88 -3.03 -7.14 18.59
N SER A 89 -2.39 -6.13 17.99
CA SER A 89 -2.83 -4.74 18.05
C SER A 89 -3.95 -4.37 17.07
N LEU A 90 -4.15 -5.12 15.98
CA LEU A 90 -5.24 -4.85 15.04
C LEU A 90 -6.61 -5.32 15.55
N GLY A 91 -6.64 -6.32 16.43
CA GLY A 91 -7.87 -7.04 16.76
C GLY A 91 -8.30 -8.01 15.65
N ALA A 92 -9.05 -9.04 16.04
CA ALA A 92 -9.38 -10.15 15.15
C ALA A 92 -10.28 -9.73 13.97
N GLU A 93 -11.24 -8.82 14.20
CA GLU A 93 -12.19 -8.39 13.18
C GLU A 93 -11.53 -7.57 12.06
N VAL A 94 -10.72 -6.58 12.44
CA VAL A 94 -9.95 -5.75 11.50
C VAL A 94 -8.97 -6.62 10.72
N LEU A 95 -8.26 -7.53 11.40
CA LEU A 95 -7.33 -8.46 10.75
C LEU A 95 -8.04 -9.35 9.71
N ALA A 96 -9.22 -9.87 10.04
CA ALA A 96 -10.01 -10.68 9.12
C ALA A 96 -10.47 -9.88 7.89
N LYS A 97 -10.96 -8.65 8.09
CA LYS A 97 -11.37 -7.76 7.00
C LYS A 97 -10.18 -7.39 6.10
N LEU A 98 -9.04 -7.04 6.69
CA LEU A 98 -7.81 -6.72 5.94
C LEU A 98 -7.33 -7.93 5.14
N TYR A 99 -7.35 -9.13 5.73
CA TYR A 99 -7.00 -10.36 5.01
C TYR A 99 -7.96 -10.64 3.85
N ASN A 100 -9.26 -10.41 4.03
CA ASN A 100 -10.25 -10.58 2.97
C ASN A 100 -10.02 -9.61 1.81
N LEU A 101 -9.70 -8.34 2.08
CA LEU A 101 -9.33 -7.37 1.03
C LEU A 101 -8.11 -7.86 0.23
N ILE A 102 -7.10 -8.37 0.93
CA ILE A 102 -5.89 -8.90 0.29
C ILE A 102 -6.19 -10.14 -0.55
N GLU A 103 -7.00 -11.07 -0.05
CA GLU A 103 -7.38 -12.28 -0.80
C GLU A 103 -8.16 -11.92 -2.07
N LYS A 104 -8.97 -10.86 -2.01
CA LYS A 104 -9.77 -10.35 -3.13
C LYS A 104 -9.07 -9.27 -3.97
N ARG A 105 -7.76 -9.02 -3.78
CA ARG A 105 -7.04 -7.90 -4.41
C ARG A 105 -7.14 -7.80 -5.93
N ASN A 106 -7.36 -8.92 -6.62
CA ASN A 106 -7.50 -8.99 -8.08
C ASN A 106 -8.97 -8.95 -8.55
N SER A 107 -9.92 -8.87 -7.62
CA SER A 107 -11.35 -8.74 -7.92
C SER A 107 -11.66 -7.32 -8.38
N LYS A 108 -12.69 -7.18 -9.22
CA LYS A 108 -13.18 -5.86 -9.64
C LYS A 108 -13.95 -5.15 -8.52
N ASP A 109 -14.50 -5.90 -7.58
CA ASP A 109 -15.43 -5.40 -6.57
C ASP A 109 -14.68 -4.86 -5.33
N GLU A 110 -13.55 -5.48 -4.96
CA GLU A 110 -12.73 -5.07 -3.81
C GLU A 110 -11.23 -5.01 -4.21
N PRO A 111 -10.84 -4.09 -5.10
CA PRO A 111 -9.44 -3.92 -5.47
C PRO A 111 -8.62 -3.48 -4.25
N PHE A 112 -7.43 -4.04 -4.13
CA PHE A 112 -6.46 -3.72 -3.09
C PHE A 112 -5.05 -3.73 -3.70
N SER A 113 -4.22 -2.75 -3.35
CA SER A 113 -2.86 -2.66 -3.86
C SER A 113 -1.89 -2.32 -2.74
N VAL A 114 -0.77 -3.04 -2.68
CA VAL A 114 0.41 -2.69 -1.86
C VAL A 114 1.50 -2.00 -2.70
N GLY A 115 1.22 -1.68 -3.97
CA GLY A 115 2.18 -1.05 -4.88
C GLY A 115 2.70 0.29 -4.35
N PHE A 116 1.85 1.03 -3.63
CA PHE A 116 2.19 2.33 -3.04
C PHE A 116 3.10 2.25 -1.81
N ILE A 117 3.44 1.05 -1.32
CA ILE A 117 4.34 0.85 -0.18
C ILE A 117 5.81 0.94 -0.63
N PRO A 118 6.69 1.65 0.11
CA PRO A 118 8.11 1.74 -0.23
C PRO A 118 8.82 0.38 -0.23
N GLN A 119 9.81 0.25 -1.11
CA GLN A 119 10.55 -1.00 -1.28
C GLN A 119 11.43 -1.33 -0.07
N SER A 120 12.23 -0.36 0.35
CA SER A 120 13.14 -0.46 1.49
C SER A 120 13.13 0.82 2.31
N SER A 121 13.90 0.81 3.41
CA SER A 121 14.06 2.03 4.20
C SER A 121 14.89 3.11 3.53
N LYS A 122 15.77 2.73 2.60
CA LYS A 122 16.57 3.67 1.81
C LYS A 122 15.73 4.39 0.78
N ASP A 123 14.68 3.73 0.30
CA ASP A 123 13.78 4.28 -0.72
C ASP A 123 12.67 5.14 -0.12
N THR A 124 12.62 5.33 1.20
CA THR A 124 11.51 6.09 1.77
C THR A 124 11.64 7.60 1.58
N CYS A 125 12.83 8.08 1.24
CA CYS A 125 13.08 9.49 0.91
C CYS A 125 12.97 9.74 -0.61
N CYS A 126 12.75 8.70 -1.41
CA CYS A 126 12.85 8.76 -2.87
C CYS A 126 11.62 8.14 -3.51
N VAL A 127 10.86 8.92 -4.25
CA VAL A 127 9.68 8.44 -4.97
C VAL A 127 10.08 8.05 -6.39
N SER A 128 9.97 6.76 -6.72
CA SER A 128 10.18 6.31 -8.09
C SER A 128 8.97 6.61 -8.99
N ARG A 129 9.16 6.61 -10.31
CA ARG A 129 8.07 6.76 -11.27
C ARG A 129 6.97 5.71 -11.08
N GLN A 130 7.36 4.45 -10.86
CA GLN A 130 6.39 3.37 -10.65
C GLN A 130 5.65 3.58 -9.33
N GLN A 131 6.36 4.00 -8.28
CA GLN A 131 5.75 4.30 -6.99
C GLN A 131 4.69 5.39 -7.09
N LEU A 132 4.98 6.47 -7.82
CA LEU A 132 4.04 7.56 -8.03
C LEU A 132 2.78 7.10 -8.78
N LYS A 133 2.94 6.27 -9.81
CA LYS A 133 1.80 5.65 -10.51
C LYS A 133 0.97 4.80 -9.57
N ASP A 134 1.61 3.95 -8.78
CA ASP A 134 0.94 3.06 -7.83
C ASP A 134 0.18 3.85 -6.75
N VAL A 135 0.73 4.98 -6.27
CA VAL A 135 0.05 5.91 -5.35
C VAL A 135 -1.21 6.48 -5.99
N CYS A 136 -1.12 7.04 -7.20
CA CYS A 136 -2.30 7.61 -7.86
C CYS A 136 -3.37 6.55 -8.15
N THR A 137 -2.98 5.35 -8.59
CA THR A 137 -3.93 4.24 -8.80
C THR A 137 -4.58 3.79 -7.49
N ALA A 138 -3.82 3.71 -6.39
CA ALA A 138 -4.38 3.36 -5.09
C ALA A 138 -5.35 4.43 -4.57
N LEU A 139 -5.06 5.72 -4.78
CA LEU A 139 -6.01 6.79 -4.48
C LEU A 139 -7.31 6.66 -5.28
N GLU A 140 -7.22 6.37 -6.59
CA GLU A 140 -8.41 6.13 -7.43
C GLU A 140 -9.28 4.99 -6.91
N VAL A 141 -8.66 3.91 -6.44
CA VAL A 141 -9.34 2.79 -5.78
C VAL A 141 -10.02 3.23 -4.49
N GLU A 142 -9.30 3.89 -3.58
CA GLU A 142 -9.86 4.24 -2.26
C GLU A 142 -10.95 5.31 -2.34
N LYS A 143 -10.87 6.23 -3.32
CA LYS A 143 -11.95 7.17 -3.62
C LYS A 143 -13.21 6.45 -4.08
N SER A 144 -13.05 5.50 -5.00
CA SER A 144 -14.18 4.74 -5.56
C SER A 144 -14.82 3.84 -4.50
N ALA A 145 -14.01 3.24 -3.61
CA ALA A 145 -14.50 2.35 -2.56
C ALA A 145 -15.27 3.07 -1.44
N GLN A 146 -15.06 4.38 -1.27
CA GLN A 146 -15.70 5.20 -0.25
C GLN A 146 -16.72 6.19 -0.82
N ASP A 147 -17.03 6.08 -2.11
CA ASP A 147 -17.93 6.99 -2.83
C ASP A 147 -17.60 8.48 -2.57
N ILE A 148 -16.30 8.82 -2.59
CA ILE A 148 -15.83 10.18 -2.34
C ILE A 148 -16.37 11.11 -3.41
N GLU A 149 -16.96 12.21 -2.97
CA GLU A 149 -17.42 13.27 -3.83
C GLU A 149 -16.64 14.57 -3.57
N PRO A 150 -16.54 15.47 -4.57
CA PRO A 150 -15.96 16.78 -4.36
C PRO A 150 -16.80 17.58 -3.37
N ALA A 151 -16.17 18.44 -2.58
CA ALA A 151 -16.84 19.30 -1.60
C ALA A 151 -18.03 20.10 -2.20
N ASN A 152 -17.97 20.44 -3.48
CA ASN A 152 -19.03 21.15 -4.22
C ASN A 152 -19.70 20.27 -5.30
N SER A 153 -20.10 19.05 -4.98
CA SER A 153 -20.70 18.11 -5.95
C SER A 153 -22.11 18.50 -6.44
N GLY A 154 -22.79 19.42 -5.76
CA GLY A 154 -24.18 19.84 -6.05
C GLY A 154 -24.43 20.22 -7.52
N PRO A 155 -23.71 21.21 -8.08
CA PRO A 155 -23.87 21.61 -9.48
C PRO A 155 -23.59 20.48 -10.49
N LEU A 156 -22.62 19.61 -10.22
CA LEU A 156 -22.30 18.48 -11.08
C LEU A 156 -23.41 17.41 -11.03
N LYS A 157 -23.99 17.16 -9.85
CA LYS A 157 -25.15 16.27 -9.70
C LYS A 157 -26.38 16.81 -10.43
N GLU A 158 -26.66 18.11 -10.28
CA GLU A 158 -27.75 18.77 -10.98
C GLU A 158 -27.55 18.72 -12.50
N LEU A 159 -26.31 18.91 -12.98
CA LEU A 159 -25.96 18.76 -14.40
C LEU A 159 -26.17 17.32 -14.88
N LYS A 160 -25.68 16.32 -14.14
CA LYS A 160 -25.91 14.89 -14.46
C LYS A 160 -27.40 14.58 -14.55
N GLN A 161 -28.20 15.08 -13.60
CA GLN A 161 -29.65 14.88 -13.58
C GLN A 161 -30.33 15.57 -14.75
N SER A 162 -29.95 16.82 -15.05
CA SER A 162 -30.50 17.60 -16.16
C SER A 162 -30.21 16.95 -17.51
N ILE A 163 -29.00 16.43 -17.72
CA ILE A 163 -28.63 15.72 -18.96
C ILE A 163 -29.34 14.36 -19.04
N LYS A 164 -29.42 13.60 -17.94
CA LYS A 164 -30.20 12.35 -17.91
C LYS A 164 -31.67 12.59 -18.23
N LYS A 165 -32.24 13.70 -17.73
CA LYS A 165 -33.61 14.14 -18.03
C LYS A 165 -33.75 14.52 -19.51
N LEU A 166 -32.83 15.31 -20.06
CA LEU A 166 -32.80 15.68 -21.48
C LEU A 166 -32.68 14.44 -22.41
N ILE A 167 -31.88 13.45 -22.03
CA ILE A 167 -31.78 12.17 -22.77
C ILE A 167 -33.10 11.41 -22.69
N LYS A 168 -33.74 11.38 -21.51
CA LYS A 168 -35.05 10.74 -21.34
C LYS A 168 -36.14 11.44 -22.16
N GLU A 169 -36.09 12.76 -22.27
CA GLU A 169 -37.04 13.58 -23.03
C GLU A 169 -36.78 13.53 -24.55
N SER A 170 -35.52 13.42 -24.98
CA SER A 170 -35.17 13.28 -26.40
C SER A 170 -35.44 11.89 -27.00
N ARG A 171 -35.83 10.91 -26.15
CA ARG A 171 -36.30 9.57 -26.58
C ARG A 171 -37.60 9.59 -27.38
N VAL A 172 -38.20 10.75 -27.66
CA VAL A 172 -39.51 10.82 -28.33
C VAL A 172 -39.45 10.55 -29.84
N GLU A 173 -38.39 10.88 -30.61
CA GLU A 173 -38.49 10.70 -32.08
C GLU A 173 -37.22 10.27 -32.87
N ASN A 174 -35.99 10.31 -32.34
CA ASN A 174 -34.78 10.17 -33.20
C ASN A 174 -33.65 9.23 -32.71
N PHE A 175 -33.85 8.40 -31.68
CA PHE A 175 -32.82 7.45 -31.24
C PHE A 175 -32.97 6.09 -31.97
N PRO A 176 -31.91 5.52 -32.60
CA PRO A 176 -32.04 4.30 -33.41
C PRO A 176 -32.43 3.02 -32.64
N SER A 177 -32.50 3.05 -31.30
CA SER A 177 -33.00 1.94 -30.47
C SER A 177 -33.04 2.35 -28.99
N GLN A 178 -33.90 1.70 -28.19
CA GLN A 178 -33.93 1.87 -26.72
C GLN A 178 -32.57 1.57 -26.06
N THR A 179 -31.72 0.75 -26.69
CA THR A 179 -30.40 0.32 -26.21
C THR A 179 -29.31 1.38 -26.38
N GLY A 180 -29.45 2.37 -27.26
CA GLY A 180 -28.42 3.41 -27.49
C GLY A 180 -28.25 4.41 -26.34
N SER A 181 -29.23 4.51 -25.45
CA SER A 181 -29.19 5.41 -24.29
C SER A 181 -28.49 4.81 -23.05
N THR A 182 -28.31 3.49 -23.00
CA THR A 182 -27.64 2.79 -21.89
C THR A 182 -26.14 3.13 -21.82
N PRO A 183 -25.37 3.13 -22.93
CA PRO A 183 -23.97 3.56 -22.93
C PRO A 183 -23.80 5.03 -22.53
N ILE A 184 -24.70 5.90 -22.99
CA ILE A 184 -24.65 7.34 -22.68
C ILE A 184 -24.90 7.58 -21.19
N ASN A 185 -25.94 6.94 -20.64
CA ASN A 185 -26.23 7.02 -19.21
C ASN A 185 -25.11 6.41 -18.35
N GLY A 186 -24.50 5.32 -18.80
CA GLY A 186 -23.32 4.72 -18.19
C GLY A 186 -22.14 5.70 -18.14
N ASN A 187 -21.85 6.38 -19.25
CA ASN A 187 -20.80 7.41 -19.28
C ASN A 187 -21.08 8.58 -18.34
N ILE A 188 -22.32 9.07 -18.27
CA ILE A 188 -22.69 10.19 -17.38
C ILE A 188 -22.54 9.80 -15.91
N SER A 189 -22.79 8.54 -15.52
CA SER A 189 -22.52 8.09 -14.15
C SER A 189 -21.05 8.29 -13.76
N HIS A 190 -20.12 8.13 -14.70
CA HIS A 190 -18.67 8.26 -14.47
C HIS A 190 -18.15 9.70 -14.48
N TRP A 191 -18.99 10.71 -14.74
CA TRP A 191 -18.53 12.10 -14.70
C TRP A 191 -18.25 12.54 -13.27
N ASN A 192 -17.05 12.33 -12.78
CA ASN A 192 -16.68 12.77 -11.44
C ASN A 192 -15.99 14.14 -11.50
N GLY A 193 -15.88 14.81 -10.35
CA GLY A 193 -15.09 16.03 -10.26
C GLY A 193 -13.63 15.78 -10.63
N PRO A 194 -12.83 16.85 -10.86
CA PRO A 194 -11.40 16.73 -11.10
C PRO A 194 -10.72 15.80 -10.08
N ALA A 195 -9.76 14.99 -10.54
CA ALA A 195 -9.08 14.02 -9.69
C ALA A 195 -8.45 14.65 -8.45
N ALA A 196 -7.88 15.85 -8.59
CA ALA A 196 -7.30 16.63 -7.50
C ALA A 196 -8.33 17.02 -6.44
N GLU A 197 -9.52 17.48 -6.83
CA GLU A 197 -10.60 17.83 -5.88
C GLU A 197 -11.08 16.62 -5.09
N LEU A 198 -11.18 15.45 -5.74
CA LEU A 198 -11.57 14.22 -5.07
C LEU A 198 -10.48 13.73 -4.12
N ASP A 199 -9.21 13.78 -4.54
CA ASP A 199 -8.06 13.42 -3.70
C ASP A 199 -7.95 14.37 -2.51
N TYR A 200 -8.23 15.66 -2.71
CA TYR A 200 -8.28 16.66 -1.65
C TYR A 200 -9.45 16.41 -0.69
N SER A 201 -10.62 16.02 -1.20
CA SER A 201 -11.77 15.66 -0.36
C SER A 201 -11.47 14.43 0.50
N LEU A 202 -10.80 13.43 -0.06
CA LEU A 202 -10.32 12.26 0.68
C LEU A 202 -9.26 12.65 1.73
N TYR A 203 -8.34 13.55 1.39
CA TYR A 203 -7.39 14.13 2.35
C TYR A 203 -8.13 14.76 3.53
N LYS A 204 -9.09 15.65 3.28
CA LYS A 204 -9.85 16.32 4.36
C LYS A 204 -10.61 15.35 5.25
N GLN A 205 -11.11 14.25 4.70
CA GLN A 205 -11.76 13.20 5.50
C GLN A 205 -10.78 12.43 6.39
N ARG A 206 -9.51 12.35 6.02
CA ARG A 206 -8.48 11.55 6.72
C ARG A 206 -7.45 12.38 7.46
N GLU A 207 -7.55 13.71 7.39
CA GLU A 207 -6.57 14.67 7.90
C GLU A 207 -6.25 14.42 9.38
N ASP A 208 -7.27 14.21 10.22
CA ASP A 208 -7.10 13.96 11.65
C ASP A 208 -6.33 12.66 11.91
N SER A 209 -6.71 11.58 11.21
CA SER A 209 -6.06 10.28 11.21
C SER A 209 -4.56 10.36 10.88
N ILE A 210 -4.17 11.20 9.92
CA ILE A 210 -2.79 11.30 9.42
C ILE A 210 -1.98 12.43 10.08
N LYS A 211 -2.56 13.15 11.04
CA LYS A 211 -1.92 14.28 11.71
C LYS A 211 -0.54 13.97 12.31
N PRO A 212 -0.27 12.78 12.89
CA PRO A 212 1.08 12.42 13.33
C PRO A 212 2.10 12.44 12.19
N LEU A 213 1.71 11.98 10.99
CA LEU A 213 2.54 11.98 9.78
C LEU A 213 2.84 13.40 9.30
N LEU A 214 1.82 14.26 9.23
CA LEU A 214 1.98 15.66 8.86
C LEU A 214 3.00 16.37 9.77
N LYS A 215 2.87 16.15 11.08
CA LYS A 215 3.77 16.71 12.10
C LYS A 215 5.22 16.25 11.93
N ASP A 216 5.44 14.95 11.68
CA ASP A 216 6.78 14.39 11.50
C ASP A 216 7.47 14.93 10.24
N LEU A 217 6.69 15.13 9.18
CA LEU A 217 7.16 15.72 7.91
C LEU A 217 7.33 17.24 7.96
N GLY A 218 6.92 17.90 9.05
CA GLY A 218 6.90 19.36 9.15
C GLY A 218 5.92 20.02 8.16
N ILE A 219 4.89 19.30 7.73
CA ILE A 219 3.83 19.79 6.85
C ILE A 219 2.65 20.20 7.73
N GLU A 220 2.24 21.47 7.67
CA GLU A 220 1.10 21.95 8.43
C GLU A 220 -0.22 21.38 7.87
N GLN A 221 -0.39 21.46 6.55
CA GLN A 221 -1.53 20.91 5.82
C GLN A 221 -1.15 20.71 4.35
N LEU A 222 -1.82 19.79 3.66
CA LEU A 222 -1.80 19.76 2.20
C LEU A 222 -2.81 20.75 1.64
N THR A 223 -2.44 21.41 0.54
CA THR A 223 -3.35 22.19 -0.29
C THR A 223 -3.81 21.39 -1.51
N GLU A 224 -4.88 21.82 -2.17
CA GLU A 224 -5.31 21.21 -3.43
C GLU A 224 -4.24 21.35 -4.53
N ASP A 225 -3.54 22.49 -4.57
CA ASP A 225 -2.43 22.73 -5.50
C ASP A 225 -1.27 21.74 -5.31
N ASP A 226 -1.00 21.34 -4.07
CA ASP A 226 0.00 20.31 -3.76
C ASP A 226 -0.38 18.97 -4.40
N ILE A 227 -1.63 18.56 -4.24
CA ILE A 227 -2.17 17.32 -4.81
C ILE A 227 -2.19 17.40 -6.34
N GLN A 228 -2.63 18.53 -6.90
CA GLN A 228 -2.60 18.75 -8.34
C GLN A 228 -1.17 18.69 -8.89
N GLY A 229 -0.19 19.17 -8.13
CA GLY A 229 1.23 19.04 -8.45
C GLY A 229 1.69 17.58 -8.52
N VAL A 230 1.23 16.71 -7.60
CA VAL A 230 1.54 15.27 -7.65
C VAL A 230 0.95 14.63 -8.91
N ILE A 231 -0.30 14.95 -9.24
CA ILE A 231 -0.98 14.43 -10.44
C ILE A 231 -0.29 14.90 -11.72
N ARG A 232 0.16 16.16 -11.76
CA ARG A 232 0.96 16.70 -12.87
C ARG A 232 2.28 15.95 -13.02
N MET A 233 3.01 15.72 -11.92
CA MET A 233 4.25 14.95 -11.92
C MET A 233 4.05 13.53 -12.48
N ARG A 234 2.94 12.86 -12.14
CA ARG A 234 2.58 11.55 -12.71
C ARG A 234 2.44 11.62 -14.24
N ASN A 235 1.75 12.65 -14.73
CA ASN A 235 1.51 12.85 -16.16
C ASN A 235 2.79 13.21 -16.91
N ASP A 236 3.61 14.10 -16.36
CA ASP A 236 4.88 14.51 -16.96
C ASP A 236 5.82 13.31 -17.09
N PHE A 237 5.94 12.48 -16.06
CA PHE A 237 6.70 11.23 -16.15
C PHE A 237 6.16 10.23 -17.19
N ALA A 238 4.85 10.24 -17.46
CA ALA A 238 4.25 9.40 -18.48
C ALA A 238 4.55 9.89 -19.90
N HIS A 239 4.81 11.20 -20.09
CA HIS A 239 4.92 11.82 -21.41
C HIS A 239 6.34 12.28 -21.81
N THR A 240 7.12 12.85 -20.89
CA THR A 240 8.40 13.51 -21.23
C THR A 240 9.64 12.77 -20.73
N GLY A 241 9.47 11.86 -19.76
CA GLY A 241 10.58 11.11 -19.18
C GLY A 241 11.44 11.89 -18.17
N THR A 242 11.17 13.18 -17.95
CA THR A 242 11.89 14.10 -17.04
C THR A 242 10.93 14.98 -16.25
N THR A 243 11.27 15.30 -15.00
CA THR A 243 10.51 16.21 -14.12
C THR A 243 10.89 17.66 -14.39
N SER A 244 9.92 18.53 -14.70
CA SER A 244 10.13 19.96 -15.00
C SER A 244 9.79 20.90 -13.84
N SER A 245 9.46 20.39 -12.64
CA SER A 245 9.09 21.23 -11.49
C SER A 245 9.86 20.85 -10.22
N ASN A 246 10.49 21.86 -9.61
CA ASN A 246 11.32 21.79 -8.40
C ASN A 246 10.54 21.99 -7.09
N ASP A 247 9.22 22.24 -7.12
CA ASP A 247 8.46 22.66 -5.92
C ASP A 247 7.70 21.53 -5.21
N LEU A 248 7.70 20.32 -5.79
CA LEU A 248 7.01 19.18 -5.22
C LEU A 248 8.00 18.21 -4.57
N THR A 249 7.83 18.03 -3.27
CA THR A 249 8.78 17.29 -2.44
C THR A 249 8.28 15.86 -2.21
N ALA A 250 9.20 14.91 -1.97
CA ALA A 250 8.86 13.49 -1.76
C ALA A 250 7.89 13.32 -0.57
N GLU A 251 7.97 14.21 0.42
CA GLU A 251 7.13 14.28 1.60
C GLU A 251 5.65 14.39 1.23
N LYS A 252 5.27 15.20 0.22
CA LYS A 252 3.87 15.31 -0.22
C LYS A 252 3.32 13.98 -0.74
N VAL A 253 4.14 13.20 -1.44
CA VAL A 253 3.74 11.86 -1.90
C VAL A 253 3.63 10.89 -0.73
N ILE A 254 4.51 11.00 0.28
CA ILE A 254 4.44 10.19 1.50
C ILE A 254 3.14 10.49 2.26
N VAL A 255 2.72 11.76 2.33
CA VAL A 255 1.41 12.11 2.91
C VAL A 255 0.29 11.40 2.17
N LEU A 256 0.30 11.39 0.83
CA LEU A 256 -0.70 10.65 0.04
C LEU A 256 -0.67 9.13 0.30
N MET A 257 0.51 8.54 0.52
CA MET A 257 0.60 7.15 0.97
C MET A 257 -0.06 6.95 2.34
N GLY A 258 0.11 7.90 3.27
CA GLY A 258 -0.56 7.89 4.56
C GLY A 258 -2.09 7.97 4.44
N ILE A 259 -2.60 8.77 3.50
CA ILE A 259 -4.04 8.85 3.20
C ILE A 259 -4.58 7.51 2.71
N ILE A 260 -3.87 6.86 1.78
CA ILE A 260 -4.23 5.52 1.28
C ILE A 260 -4.24 4.51 2.44
N TYR A 261 -3.19 4.54 3.26
CA TYR A 261 -3.05 3.64 4.41
C TYR A 261 -4.20 3.79 5.41
N SER A 262 -4.51 5.03 5.78
CA SER A 262 -5.62 5.39 6.67
C SER A 262 -6.97 4.96 6.07
N SER A 263 -7.18 5.17 4.78
CA SER A 263 -8.40 4.78 4.06
C SER A 263 -8.66 3.27 4.12
N ILE A 264 -7.63 2.46 3.86
CA ILE A 264 -7.73 1.01 3.92
C ILE A 264 -8.08 0.53 5.34
N LEU A 265 -7.42 1.09 6.36
CA LEU A 265 -7.69 0.74 7.76
C LEU A 265 -9.11 1.16 8.19
N SER A 266 -9.57 2.33 7.76
CA SER A 266 -10.93 2.79 8.03
C SER A 266 -11.98 1.86 7.39
N ARG A 267 -11.76 1.40 6.16
CA ARG A 267 -12.60 0.35 5.52
C ARG A 267 -12.60 -0.97 6.28
N CYS A 268 -11.50 -1.30 6.95
CA CYS A 268 -11.41 -2.46 7.83
C CYS A 268 -12.11 -2.23 9.19
N GLY A 269 -12.57 -1.01 9.48
CA GLY A 269 -13.33 -0.67 10.67
C GLY A 269 -12.52 -0.01 11.79
N CYS A 270 -11.29 0.43 11.54
CA CYS A 270 -10.53 1.19 12.53
C CYS A 270 -11.09 2.62 12.68
N SER A 271 -11.09 3.12 13.91
CA SER A 271 -11.30 4.52 14.26
C SER A 271 -10.09 5.39 13.87
N ASP A 272 -10.30 6.71 13.77
CA ASP A 272 -9.22 7.65 13.45
C ASP A 272 -8.13 7.68 14.54
N GLU A 273 -8.50 7.45 15.80
CA GLU A 273 -7.56 7.34 16.92
C GLU A 273 -6.66 6.10 16.79
N GLU A 274 -7.24 4.94 16.46
CA GLU A 274 -6.47 3.71 16.22
C GLU A 274 -5.53 3.87 15.02
N ILE A 275 -6.04 4.44 13.93
CA ILE A 275 -5.24 4.72 12.73
C ILE A 275 -4.09 5.67 13.06
N SER A 276 -4.34 6.75 13.79
CA SER A 276 -3.31 7.69 14.22
C SER A 276 -2.20 6.98 15.00
N GLY A 277 -2.57 6.11 15.95
CA GLY A 277 -1.62 5.30 16.71
C GLY A 277 -0.81 4.35 15.82
N PHE A 278 -1.46 3.73 14.82
CA PHE A 278 -0.76 2.89 13.84
C PHE A 278 0.19 3.67 12.94
N ILE A 279 -0.17 4.88 12.52
CA ILE A 279 0.69 5.77 11.72
C ILE A 279 1.91 6.17 12.53
N GLU A 280 1.72 6.56 13.80
CA GLU A 280 2.79 6.93 14.72
C GLU A 280 3.82 5.80 14.90
N ILE A 281 3.34 4.56 14.97
CA ILE A 281 4.17 3.38 15.17
C ILE A 281 4.79 2.87 13.85
N GLY A 282 4.02 2.83 12.77
CA GLY A 282 4.34 2.12 11.53
C GLY A 282 4.96 2.98 10.43
N LEU A 283 4.48 4.21 10.25
CA LEU A 283 4.90 5.12 9.17
C LEU A 283 6.04 6.04 9.60
N LEU A 284 6.00 6.60 10.81
CA LEU A 284 7.00 7.58 11.32
C LEU A 284 8.41 7.01 11.59
N THR A 285 8.65 5.73 11.30
CA THR A 285 9.97 5.10 11.51
C THR A 285 10.85 5.10 10.27
N THR A 286 10.34 5.65 9.17
CA THR A 286 11.16 6.08 8.06
C THR A 286 11.92 7.29 8.54
N GLN A 287 13.04 7.08 9.23
CA GLN A 287 14.07 8.11 9.36
C GLN A 287 14.34 8.60 7.95
N LEU A 288 13.74 9.74 7.62
CA LEU A 288 14.00 10.48 6.41
C LEU A 288 15.43 10.95 6.55
N THR A 289 16.36 10.09 6.13
CA THR A 289 17.71 10.55 5.85
C THR A 289 17.55 11.31 4.55
N ILE A 290 17.15 12.58 4.64
CA ILE A 290 17.23 13.53 3.54
C ILE A 290 18.71 13.58 3.17
N ARG A 291 19.13 12.71 2.25
CA ARG A 291 20.46 12.81 1.66
C ARG A 291 20.36 13.97 0.69
N ASP A 292 21.11 15.03 1.00
CA ASP A 292 21.40 16.08 0.04
C ASP A 292 21.86 15.41 -1.27
N PRO A 293 21.15 15.61 -2.40
CA PRO A 293 21.54 15.05 -3.70
C PRO A 293 22.96 15.45 -4.14
N ARG A 294 23.60 16.40 -3.46
CA ARG A 294 24.95 16.90 -3.73
C ARG A 294 26.06 16.21 -2.94
N GLN A 295 25.75 15.36 -1.96
CA GLN A 295 26.77 14.56 -1.28
C GLN A 295 27.21 13.40 -2.19
N LYS A 296 28.31 13.63 -2.93
CA LYS A 296 29.04 12.58 -3.64
C LYS A 296 29.33 11.43 -2.68
N LEU A 297 29.07 10.21 -3.13
CA LEU A 297 29.59 8.99 -2.51
C LEU A 297 31.11 9.07 -2.52
N GLU A 298 31.71 9.39 -1.37
CA GLU A 298 33.10 9.02 -1.10
C GLU A 298 33.18 7.49 -1.18
N PRO A 299 34.07 6.91 -2.00
CA PRO A 299 34.21 5.47 -2.06
C PRO A 299 34.65 4.96 -0.68
N HIS A 300 33.88 4.02 -0.13
CA HIS A 300 34.29 3.27 1.03
C HIS A 300 35.57 2.48 0.66
N ASP A 301 36.71 2.93 1.19
CA ASP A 301 37.95 2.17 1.24
C ASP A 301 37.71 0.88 2.05
N SER A 302 37.30 -0.19 1.37
CA SER A 302 37.28 -1.52 1.94
C SER A 302 37.74 -2.58 0.93
N GLU A 303 38.88 -2.33 0.29
CA GLU A 303 39.74 -3.39 -0.26
C GLU A 303 41.21 -3.05 0.01
N ARG A 304 41.61 -3.08 1.29
CA ARG A 304 43.00 -3.40 1.62
C ARG A 304 43.09 -4.92 1.75
N SER A 305 43.36 -5.57 0.63
CA SER A 305 43.92 -6.92 0.60
C SER A 305 45.12 -6.99 1.55
N PRO A 306 45.25 -8.02 2.40
CA PRO A 306 46.47 -8.20 3.17
C PRO A 306 47.61 -8.53 2.21
N VAL A 307 48.58 -7.63 2.14
CA VAL A 307 49.86 -7.85 1.46
C VAL A 307 50.51 -9.09 2.08
N CYS A 308 50.62 -10.15 1.28
CA CYS A 308 51.39 -11.33 1.60
C CYS A 308 52.87 -10.93 1.68
N THR A 309 53.38 -10.69 2.89
CA THR A 309 54.83 -10.51 3.11
C THR A 309 55.54 -11.86 3.04
N PRO A 310 56.57 -12.04 2.20
CA PRO A 310 57.32 -13.29 2.16
C PRO A 310 58.19 -13.42 3.43
N ARG A 311 58.02 -14.54 4.15
CA ARG A 311 58.95 -14.96 5.20
C ARG A 311 60.32 -15.18 4.59
N ARG A 312 61.26 -14.28 4.88
CA ARG A 312 62.70 -14.54 4.76
C ARG A 312 63.07 -15.64 5.74
N SER A 313 63.55 -16.77 5.21
CA SER A 313 64.41 -17.71 5.92
C SER A 313 65.72 -17.04 6.27
N ALA A 314 66.11 -17.03 7.54
CA ALA A 314 67.49 -16.83 7.93
C ALA A 314 67.80 -17.51 9.27
N ARG A 315 68.73 -18.48 9.16
CA ARG A 315 69.45 -19.27 10.18
C ARG A 315 68.71 -20.45 10.78
#